data_AF-A0A816RIY3-F1
#
_entry.id   AF-A0A816RIY3-F1
#
_cell.length_a   1.000
_cell.length_b   1.000
_cell.length_c   1.000
_cell.angle_alpha   90.00
_cell.angle_beta   90.00
_cell.angle_gamma   90.00
#
_symmetry.space_group_name_H-M   'P 1'
#
loop_
_entity.id
_entity.type
_entity.pdbx_description
1 polymer ?
#
loop_
_entity_poly.entity_id
_entity_poly.type
_entity_poly.pdbx_seq_one_letter_code
_entity_poly.pdbx_strand_id
1 'polypeptide(L)'
;MQSEFYIGLPENYENRVSPIVTKALEKQISNVTTNSLFQQTLLPFSELNGFNDPIVHKFEIPAANGITNARSIARIYASLIGALDVSKRLLNVEILKQATKSNTPQNEPDQVLMQISTIFGMGFMTYGSVFNIMGPGTFGHNGKFNNYMPFESTSS
;
A
#
# COMPACT_ATOMS: atom_id res chain seq x y z
N MET A 1 8.93 17.17 14.01
CA MET A 1 8.11 17.36 12.79
C MET A 1 7.12 16.20 12.72
N GLN A 2 5.82 16.51 12.62
CA GLN A 2 4.71 15.54 12.64
C GLN A 2 4.60 14.84 11.26
N SER A 3 4.16 13.58 11.23
CA SER A 3 3.89 12.87 9.97
C SER A 3 2.51 13.23 9.43
N GLU A 4 2.39 13.44 8.12
CA GLU A 4 1.14 13.76 7.43
C GLU A 4 0.65 12.53 6.65
N PHE A 5 -0.39 11.88 7.17
CA PHE A 5 -1.07 10.77 6.50
C PHE A 5 -2.55 10.87 6.85
N TYR A 6 -3.39 11.00 5.83
CA TYR A 6 -4.82 11.24 6.01
C TYR A 6 -5.63 10.14 5.32
N ILE A 7 -6.62 9.63 6.03
CA ILE A 7 -7.75 8.88 5.50
C ILE A 7 -8.94 9.73 5.92
N GLY A 8 -9.64 10.36 4.97
CA GLY A 8 -10.48 11.51 5.26
C GLY A 8 -9.66 12.79 5.43
N LEU A 9 -9.30 13.44 4.32
CA LEU A 9 -8.50 14.65 4.30
C LEU A 9 -9.30 15.85 4.85
N PRO A 10 -8.77 16.60 5.83
CA PRO A 10 -9.39 17.83 6.28
C PRO A 10 -9.41 18.89 5.17
N GLU A 11 -10.52 19.63 5.07
CA GLU A 11 -10.77 20.59 3.99
C GLU A 11 -9.68 21.66 3.83
N ASN A 12 -9.06 22.08 4.94
CA ASN A 12 -7.98 23.08 4.92
C ASN A 12 -6.68 22.57 4.28
N TYR A 13 -6.57 21.29 3.94
CA TYR A 13 -5.41 20.69 3.27
C TYR A 13 -5.69 20.30 1.81
N GLU A 14 -6.92 20.49 1.31
CA GLU A 14 -7.32 20.11 -0.06
C GLU A 14 -6.45 20.80 -1.12
N ASN A 15 -6.11 22.06 -0.90
CA ASN A 15 -5.26 22.85 -1.80
C ASN A 15 -3.82 22.33 -1.94
N ARG A 16 -3.40 21.37 -1.10
CA ARG A 16 -2.08 20.74 -1.14
C ARG A 16 -2.06 19.39 -1.86
N VAL A 17 -3.23 18.85 -2.23
CA VAL A 17 -3.31 17.53 -2.88
C VAL A 17 -2.80 17.64 -4.31
N SER A 18 -1.83 16.78 -4.65
CA SER A 18 -1.41 16.62 -6.04
C SER A 18 -2.37 15.66 -6.74
N PRO A 19 -2.96 16.02 -7.89
CA PRO A 19 -3.86 15.13 -8.61
C PRO A 19 -3.10 13.92 -9.17
N ILE A 20 -3.77 12.77 -9.21
CA ILE A 20 -3.35 11.58 -9.92
C ILE A 20 -3.46 11.86 -11.42
N VAL A 21 -2.33 11.76 -12.13
CA VAL A 21 -2.27 11.97 -13.59
C VAL A 21 -2.18 10.60 -14.28
N THR A 22 -3.24 10.20 -14.97
CA THR A 22 -3.45 8.84 -15.49
C THR A 22 -3.26 8.70 -17.00
N LYS A 23 -2.99 9.79 -17.74
CA LYS A 23 -2.93 9.84 -19.23
C LYS A 23 -2.00 8.81 -19.89
N ALA A 24 -1.08 8.18 -19.16
CA ALA A 24 -0.17 7.16 -19.68
C ALA A 24 -0.61 5.70 -19.41
N LEU A 25 -1.64 5.47 -18.57
CA LEU A 25 -1.90 4.17 -17.93
C LEU A 25 -3.19 3.46 -18.38
N GLU A 26 -4.12 4.17 -19.03
CA GLU A 26 -5.37 3.58 -19.54
C GLU A 26 -5.13 2.48 -20.59
N LYS A 27 -4.03 2.56 -21.35
CA LYS A 27 -3.68 1.58 -22.40
C LYS A 27 -3.31 0.18 -21.88
N GLN A 28 -3.00 0.01 -20.59
CA GLN A 28 -2.61 -1.31 -20.05
C GLN A 28 -3.80 -2.10 -19.46
N ILE A 29 -4.89 -1.44 -19.08
CA ILE A 29 -6.04 -2.10 -18.42
C ILE A 29 -7.00 -2.72 -19.45
N SER A 30 -6.97 -2.26 -20.70
CA SER A 30 -7.88 -2.70 -21.77
C SER A 30 -7.74 -4.15 -22.20
N ASN A 31 -6.72 -4.89 -21.71
CA ASN A 31 -6.48 -6.29 -22.07
C ASN A 31 -6.83 -7.29 -20.95
N VAL A 32 -7.45 -6.86 -19.85
CA VAL A 32 -7.87 -7.77 -18.77
C VAL A 32 -9.22 -8.41 -19.13
N THR A 33 -9.28 -9.74 -19.11
CA THR A 33 -10.47 -10.52 -19.46
C THR A 33 -11.69 -10.07 -18.67
N THR A 34 -12.79 -9.80 -19.38
CA THR A 34 -14.00 -9.09 -18.93
C THR A 34 -14.87 -9.80 -17.89
N ASN A 35 -14.38 -10.88 -17.25
CA ASN A 35 -15.08 -11.69 -16.24
C ASN A 35 -14.16 -12.21 -15.11
N SER A 36 -12.97 -11.64 -14.95
CA SER A 36 -12.03 -12.09 -13.90
C SER A 36 -12.44 -11.60 -12.50
N LEU A 37 -12.09 -12.36 -11.46
CA LEU A 37 -12.21 -11.91 -10.06
C LEU A 37 -11.45 -10.60 -9.83
N PHE A 38 -10.29 -10.42 -10.47
CA PHE A 38 -9.54 -9.16 -10.49
C PHE A 38 -10.45 -7.96 -10.82
N GLN A 39 -11.18 -8.06 -11.94
CA GLN A 39 -12.07 -7.00 -12.37
C GLN A 39 -13.20 -6.83 -11.35
N GLN A 40 -13.89 -7.89 -10.97
CA GLN A 40 -15.02 -7.81 -10.03
C GLN A 40 -14.65 -7.15 -8.69
N THR A 41 -13.47 -7.48 -8.15
CA THR A 41 -13.00 -6.95 -6.86
C THR A 41 -12.48 -5.52 -6.97
N LEU A 42 -11.84 -5.15 -8.09
CA LEU A 42 -11.22 -3.82 -8.27
C LEU A 42 -12.08 -2.82 -9.05
N LEU A 43 -13.21 -3.24 -9.63
CA LEU A 43 -14.16 -2.38 -10.33
C LEU A 43 -14.59 -1.16 -9.50
N PRO A 44 -14.93 -1.29 -8.20
CA PRO A 44 -15.25 -0.13 -7.35
C PRO A 44 -14.11 0.91 -7.24
N PHE A 45 -12.88 0.50 -7.56
CA PHE A 45 -11.67 1.33 -7.51
C PHE A 45 -11.02 1.50 -8.91
N SER A 46 -11.78 1.25 -9.97
CA SER A 46 -11.27 1.26 -11.35
C SER A 46 -11.17 2.66 -11.93
N GLU A 47 -12.09 3.56 -11.59
CA GLU A 47 -12.10 4.95 -12.00
C GLU A 47 -11.13 5.80 -11.18
N LEU A 48 -9.86 5.78 -11.58
CA LEU A 48 -8.79 6.50 -10.89
C LEU A 48 -9.00 8.01 -10.82
N ASN A 49 -9.61 8.58 -11.86
CA ASN A 49 -9.95 10.00 -11.86
C ASN A 49 -11.01 10.33 -10.80
N GLY A 50 -11.81 9.36 -10.35
CA GLY A 50 -12.73 9.53 -9.23
C GLY A 50 -12.00 9.78 -7.92
N PHE A 51 -10.77 9.27 -7.75
CA PHE A 51 -9.93 9.58 -6.58
C PHE A 51 -9.32 10.98 -6.60
N ASN A 52 -9.50 11.76 -7.68
CA ASN A 52 -9.16 13.19 -7.70
C ASN A 52 -10.34 14.07 -7.24
N ASP A 53 -11.52 13.49 -6.99
CA ASP A 53 -12.68 14.24 -6.50
C ASP A 53 -12.45 14.62 -5.02
N PRO A 54 -12.48 15.92 -4.66
CA PRO A 54 -12.37 16.37 -3.27
C PRO A 54 -13.38 15.71 -2.32
N ILE A 55 -14.55 15.30 -2.81
CA ILE A 55 -15.55 14.57 -2.03
C ILE A 55 -14.99 13.19 -1.62
N VAL A 56 -14.26 12.51 -2.51
CA VAL A 56 -13.62 11.22 -2.23
C VAL A 56 -12.46 11.38 -1.27
N HIS A 57 -11.72 12.50 -1.30
CA HIS A 57 -10.66 12.77 -0.33
C HIS A 57 -11.20 12.87 1.10
N LYS A 58 -12.42 13.41 1.28
CA LYS A 58 -13.06 13.60 2.60
C LYS A 58 -13.59 12.30 3.21
N PHE A 59 -13.86 11.27 2.41
CA PHE A 59 -14.34 9.98 2.94
C PHE A 59 -13.21 9.18 3.57
N GLU A 60 -13.56 8.25 4.47
CA GLU A 60 -12.61 7.31 5.04
C GLU A 60 -12.70 5.98 4.30
N ILE A 61 -11.78 5.75 3.35
CA ILE A 61 -11.67 4.50 2.58
C ILE A 61 -10.27 3.92 2.78
N PRO A 62 -9.98 3.28 3.94
CA PRO A 62 -8.63 2.88 4.32
C PRO A 62 -7.91 2.01 3.30
N ALA A 63 -8.65 1.27 2.48
CA ALA A 63 -8.12 0.40 1.45
C ALA A 63 -7.56 1.15 0.22
N ALA A 64 -7.93 2.43 -0.01
CA ALA A 64 -7.70 3.06 -1.31
C ALA A 64 -7.41 4.56 -1.32
N ASN A 65 -7.97 5.38 -0.41
CA ASN A 65 -7.92 6.84 -0.55
C ASN A 65 -6.98 7.55 0.44
N GLY A 66 -5.99 6.84 0.98
CA GLY A 66 -4.99 7.45 1.84
C GLY A 66 -4.15 8.49 1.09
N ILE A 67 -4.07 9.72 1.63
CA ILE A 67 -3.27 10.82 1.08
C ILE A 67 -2.08 11.08 2.01
N THR A 68 -0.87 10.99 1.45
CA THR A 68 0.38 11.20 2.19
C THR A 68 1.50 11.67 1.27
N ASN A 69 2.69 11.86 1.85
CA ASN A 69 3.93 12.13 1.13
C ASN A 69 5.02 11.12 1.52
N ALA A 70 6.04 11.01 0.68
CA ALA A 70 7.10 10.01 0.83
C ALA A 70 7.81 10.09 2.20
N ARG A 71 8.04 11.31 2.69
CA ARG A 71 8.69 11.55 3.99
C ARG A 71 7.86 11.04 5.15
N SER A 72 6.55 11.27 5.11
CA SER A 72 5.63 10.90 6.20
C SER A 72 5.45 9.40 6.28
N ILE A 73 5.25 8.71 5.15
CA ILE A 73 5.12 7.26 5.13
C ILE A 73 6.44 6.56 5.50
N ALA A 74 7.60 7.08 5.06
CA ALA A 74 8.90 6.56 5.50
C ALA A 74 9.09 6.66 7.02
N ARG A 75 8.66 7.77 7.64
CA ARG A 75 8.68 7.93 9.10
C ARG A 75 7.72 6.97 9.80
N ILE A 76 6.52 6.73 9.24
CA ILE A 76 5.56 5.78 9.78
C ILE A 76 6.18 4.39 9.82
N TYR A 77 6.72 3.88 8.70
CA TYR A 77 7.35 2.56 8.69
C TYR A 77 8.61 2.48 9.55
N ALA A 78 9.43 3.52 9.58
CA ALA A 78 10.58 3.59 10.48
C ALA A 78 10.17 3.48 11.96
N SER A 79 9.01 4.03 12.33
CA SER A 79 8.46 3.89 13.70
C SER A 79 7.93 2.47 14.00
N LEU A 80 7.63 1.65 12.99
CA LEU A 80 7.27 0.25 13.19
C LEU A 80 8.49 -0.61 13.56
N ILE A 81 9.62 -0.35 12.90
CA ILE A 81 10.87 -1.11 13.09
C ILE A 81 11.78 -0.51 14.17
N GLY A 82 11.57 0.75 14.55
CA GLY A 82 12.39 1.47 15.54
C GLY A 82 13.69 2.05 14.98
N ALA A 83 13.74 2.40 13.70
CA ALA A 83 14.98 2.81 12.99
C ALA A 83 15.32 4.31 13.10
N LEU A 84 14.51 5.11 13.77
CA LEU A 84 14.76 6.55 13.93
C LEU A 84 14.71 6.92 15.41
N ASP A 85 15.81 7.48 15.92
CA ASP A 85 15.89 8.05 17.28
C ASP A 85 14.80 9.11 17.55
N VAL A 86 14.32 9.75 16.48
CA VAL A 86 13.30 10.80 16.51
C VAL A 86 11.85 10.28 16.48
N SER A 87 11.61 8.97 16.41
CA SER A 87 10.25 8.41 16.44
C SER A 87 10.13 7.31 17.49
N LYS A 88 9.14 7.44 18.38
CA LYS A 88 8.79 6.37 19.31
C LYS A 88 8.40 5.12 18.52
N ARG A 89 9.00 3.98 18.86
CA ARG A 89 8.63 2.68 18.29
C ARG A 89 7.17 2.36 18.62
N LEU A 90 6.36 2.09 17.60
CA LEU A 90 4.92 1.84 17.73
C LEU A 90 4.60 0.37 18.02
N LEU A 91 5.32 -0.56 17.38
CA LEU A 91 5.15 -2.00 17.57
C LEU A 91 6.39 -2.56 18.24
N ASN A 92 6.25 -3.37 19.30
CA ASN A 92 7.38 -4.14 19.81
C ASN A 92 7.83 -5.20 18.77
N VAL A 93 8.98 -5.82 19.00
CA VAL A 93 9.58 -6.77 18.06
C VAL A 93 8.65 -7.96 17.83
N GLU A 94 8.00 -8.46 18.87
CA GLU A 94 7.13 -9.63 18.83
C GLU A 94 5.88 -9.37 17.98
N ILE A 95 5.22 -8.23 18.18
CA ILE A 95 4.04 -7.82 17.42
C ILE A 95 4.40 -7.58 15.97
N LEU A 96 5.53 -6.92 15.70
CA LEU A 96 5.99 -6.73 14.33
C LEU A 96 6.21 -8.07 13.63
N LYS A 97 6.94 -9.00 14.27
CA LYS A 97 7.17 -10.35 13.73
C LYS A 97 5.86 -11.10 13.46
N GLN A 98 4.85 -10.98 14.32
CA GLN A 98 3.54 -11.60 14.08
C GLN A 98 2.81 -10.93 12.92
N ALA A 99 2.78 -9.60 12.86
CA ALA A 99 2.09 -8.85 11.81
C ALA A 99 2.70 -9.10 10.42
N THR A 100 4.02 -9.34 10.35
CA THR A 100 4.75 -9.59 9.10
C THR A 100 5.00 -11.07 8.82
N LYS A 101 4.47 -11.98 9.65
CA LYS A 101 4.53 -13.41 9.38
C LYS A 101 3.57 -13.73 8.23
N SER A 102 4.05 -14.46 7.22
CA SER A 102 3.18 -14.91 6.12
C SER A 102 2.04 -15.78 6.66
N ASN A 103 0.82 -15.42 6.26
CA ASN A 103 -0.40 -16.18 6.50
C ASN A 103 -0.96 -16.80 5.21
N THR A 104 -0.34 -16.53 4.05
CA THR A 104 -0.66 -17.18 2.78
C THR A 104 0.41 -18.22 2.41
N PRO A 105 0.03 -19.33 1.75
CA PRO A 105 0.99 -20.31 1.25
C PRO A 105 1.93 -19.72 0.21
N GLN A 106 3.20 -20.14 0.25
CA GLN A 106 4.17 -19.74 -0.77
C GLN A 106 3.83 -20.37 -2.11
N ASN A 107 4.03 -19.62 -3.19
CA ASN A 107 3.81 -20.05 -4.57
C ASN A 107 2.35 -20.40 -4.93
N GLU A 108 1.38 -20.14 -4.04
CA GLU A 108 -0.03 -20.26 -4.38
C GLU A 108 -0.47 -19.03 -5.20
N PRO A 109 -1.13 -19.23 -6.36
CA PRO A 109 -1.68 -18.14 -7.16
C PRO A 109 -2.77 -17.37 -6.41
N ASP A 110 -2.67 -16.04 -6.39
CA ASP A 110 -3.75 -15.19 -5.88
C ASP A 110 -4.89 -15.12 -6.91
N GLN A 111 -6.08 -15.53 -6.47
CA GLN A 111 -7.25 -15.62 -7.34
C GLN A 111 -7.70 -14.26 -7.90
N VAL A 112 -7.46 -13.19 -7.14
CA VAL A 112 -7.81 -11.82 -7.50
C VAL A 112 -6.64 -11.16 -8.19
N LEU A 113 -5.41 -11.26 -7.68
CA LEU A 113 -4.23 -10.55 -8.21
C LEU A 113 -3.60 -11.27 -9.41
N MET A 114 -4.41 -11.46 -10.47
CA MET A 114 -3.99 -11.94 -11.78
C MET A 114 -3.29 -13.31 -11.77
N GLN A 115 -3.63 -14.19 -10.81
CA GLN A 115 -3.01 -15.52 -10.64
C GLN A 115 -1.50 -15.43 -10.37
N ILE A 116 -1.01 -14.26 -9.94
CA ILE A 116 0.37 -14.09 -9.52
C ILE A 116 0.45 -14.49 -8.05
N SER A 117 1.46 -15.28 -7.68
CA SER A 117 1.62 -15.63 -6.27
C SER A 117 2.01 -14.41 -5.45
N THR A 118 1.15 -14.01 -4.52
CA THR A 118 1.39 -12.91 -3.59
C THR A 118 1.40 -13.41 -2.15
N ILE A 119 2.31 -12.87 -1.35
CA ILE A 119 2.55 -13.32 0.02
C ILE A 119 2.14 -12.21 0.98
N PHE A 120 1.19 -12.51 1.86
CA PHE A 120 0.64 -11.54 2.82
C PHE A 120 0.78 -12.02 4.26
N GLY A 121 1.13 -11.08 5.14
CA GLY A 121 0.92 -11.19 6.59
C GLY A 121 -0.42 -10.59 7.01
N MET A 122 -0.45 -9.95 8.18
CA MET A 122 -1.65 -9.27 8.69
C MET A 122 -1.76 -7.86 8.10
N GLY A 123 -2.14 -7.78 6.82
CA GLY A 123 -2.32 -6.51 6.09
C GLY A 123 -1.09 -5.97 5.38
N PHE A 124 0.07 -6.64 5.53
CA PHE A 124 1.29 -6.33 4.79
C PHE A 124 1.56 -7.34 3.69
N MET A 125 2.00 -6.87 2.53
CA MET A 125 2.75 -7.70 1.59
C MET A 125 4.13 -7.98 2.16
N THR A 126 4.59 -9.22 2.06
CA THR A 126 5.90 -9.67 2.59
C THR A 126 6.77 -10.21 1.46
N TYR A 127 8.06 -10.40 1.74
CA TYR A 127 9.01 -10.91 0.75
C TYR A 127 8.49 -12.15 -0.01
N GLY A 128 8.47 -12.05 -1.35
CA GLY A 128 7.94 -13.06 -2.25
C GLY A 128 8.20 -12.71 -3.73
N SER A 129 7.65 -13.48 -4.66
CA SER A 129 7.90 -13.30 -6.11
C SER A 129 7.50 -11.91 -6.63
N VAL A 130 6.45 -11.30 -6.09
CA VAL A 130 5.98 -9.95 -6.46
C VAL A 130 6.67 -8.84 -5.67
N PHE A 131 7.03 -9.11 -4.42
CA PHE A 131 7.60 -8.14 -3.49
C PHE A 131 8.99 -8.59 -3.06
N ASN A 132 9.95 -8.58 -3.99
CA ASN A 132 11.32 -9.11 -3.81
C ASN A 132 12.39 -8.03 -3.61
N ILE A 133 11.97 -6.79 -3.38
CA ILE A 133 12.77 -5.58 -3.66
C ILE A 133 14.01 -5.44 -2.76
N MET A 134 13.97 -5.96 -1.53
CA MET A 134 15.04 -5.78 -0.53
C MET A 134 15.38 -7.08 0.23
N GLY A 135 14.95 -8.24 -0.27
CA GLY A 135 15.26 -9.54 0.33
C GLY A 135 14.36 -9.97 1.51
N PRO A 136 14.65 -11.14 2.12
CA PRO A 136 13.89 -11.68 3.26
C PRO A 136 13.82 -10.69 4.43
N GLY A 137 12.64 -10.57 5.07
CA GLY A 137 12.41 -9.62 6.17
C GLY A 137 11.84 -8.27 5.74
N THR A 138 11.66 -8.07 4.42
CA THR A 138 10.96 -6.90 3.86
C THR A 138 9.45 -7.04 3.99
N PHE A 139 8.78 -5.96 4.38
CA PHE A 139 7.32 -5.86 4.40
C PHE A 139 6.85 -4.46 3.97
N GLY A 140 5.59 -4.36 3.52
CA GLY A 140 5.02 -3.09 3.07
C GLY A 140 3.69 -3.30 2.35
N HIS A 141 3.33 -2.35 1.49
CA HIS A 141 2.22 -2.51 0.54
C HIS A 141 2.48 -1.58 -0.64
N ASN A 142 2.30 -2.06 -1.88
CA ASN A 142 2.34 -1.17 -3.05
C ASN A 142 0.96 -0.59 -3.33
N GLY A 143 0.90 0.68 -3.72
CA GLY A 143 -0.30 1.24 -4.31
C GLY A 143 -0.57 0.62 -5.69
N LYS A 144 -1.76 0.86 -6.23
CA LYS A 144 -2.06 0.58 -7.63
C LYS A 144 -1.06 1.35 -8.51
N PHE A 145 -0.48 0.69 -9.51
CA PHE A 145 0.54 1.24 -10.43
C PHE A 145 1.89 1.62 -9.81
N ASN A 146 2.48 0.73 -9.00
CA ASN A 146 3.90 0.80 -8.65
C ASN A 146 4.31 1.99 -7.77
N ASN A 147 3.39 2.55 -6.98
CA ASN A 147 3.80 3.33 -5.80
C ASN A 147 4.33 2.35 -4.74
N TYR A 148 5.65 2.13 -4.77
CA TYR A 148 6.37 1.17 -3.92
C TYR A 148 6.95 1.84 -2.68
N MET A 149 6.82 1.19 -1.52
CA MET A 149 7.54 1.55 -0.29
C MET A 149 7.92 0.28 0.49
N PRO A 150 9.00 -0.43 0.12
CA PRO A 150 9.52 -1.56 0.90
C PRO A 150 10.29 -1.08 2.14
N PHE A 151 10.14 -1.79 3.27
CA PHE A 151 10.95 -1.58 4.48
C PHE A 151 11.46 -2.92 5.02
N GLU A 152 12.72 -2.93 5.45
CA GLU A 152 13.40 -4.09 5.99
C GLU A 152 13.33 -4.09 7.52
N SER A 153 12.92 -5.21 8.12
CA SER A 153 13.08 -5.41 9.56
C SER A 153 14.47 -5.99 9.84
N THR A 154 15.38 -5.19 10.39
CA THR A 154 16.68 -5.69 10.81
C THR A 154 16.52 -6.51 12.09
N SER A 155 16.31 -7.81 11.95
CA SER A 155 16.56 -8.78 13.00
C SER A 155 16.94 -10.12 12.39
N SER A 156 18.25 -10.33 12.26
CA SER A 156 18.90 -11.65 12.20
C SER A 156 18.67 -12.42 13.49
#